data_AF-A0A9D6L0R8-F1
#
_entry.id   AF-A0A9D6L0R8-F1
#
_cell.length_a   1.000
_cell.length_b   1.000
_cell.length_c   1.000
_cell.angle_alpha   90.00
_cell.angle_beta   90.00
_cell.angle_gamma   90.00
#
_symmetry.space_group_name_H-M   'P 1'
#
loop_
_entity.id
_entity.type
_entity.pdbx_description
1 polymer ?
#
loop_
_entity_poly.entity_id
_entity_poly.type
_entity_poly.pdbx_seq_one_letter_code
_entity_poly.pdbx_strand_id
1 'polypeptide(L)' 'FAVKAGITQNFAYFYGGTSLLILVGVVLDTLQQIESYLLMRHYEGMMKSGRVKGRSQFAAA' A
#
# COMPACT_ATOMS: atom_id res chain seq x y z
N PHE A 1 -15.19 27.42 25.19
CA PHE A 1 -15.43 26.40 26.25
C PHE A 1 -14.24 25.46 26.40
N ALA A 2 -13.79 24.75 25.35
CA ALA A 2 -12.62 23.86 25.40
C ALA A 2 -11.29 24.52 25.82
N VAL A 3 -10.97 25.72 25.31
CA VAL A 3 -9.77 26.48 25.71
C VAL A 3 -9.80 26.88 27.21
N LYS A 4 -10.99 27.05 27.79
CA LYS A 4 -11.15 27.34 29.22
C LYS A 4 -10.98 26.09 30.12
N ALA A 5 -11.03 24.89 29.54
CA ALA A 5 -10.86 23.61 30.24
C ALA A 5 -9.40 23.11 30.25
N GLY A 6 -8.43 23.95 29.85
CA GLY A 6 -7.01 23.58 29.80
C GLY A 6 -6.61 22.71 28.60
N ILE A 7 -7.54 22.46 27.67
CA ILE A 7 -7.22 21.76 26.42
C ILE A 7 -6.43 22.71 25.52
N THR A 8 -5.19 22.33 25.18
CA THR A 8 -4.37 23.11 24.28
C THR A 8 -4.93 23.02 22.86
N GLN A 9 -4.86 24.13 22.13
CA GLN A 9 -5.39 24.21 20.77
C GLN A 9 -4.72 23.16 19.84
N ASN A 10 -3.43 22.89 20.05
CA ASN A 10 -2.69 21.86 19.31
C ASN A 10 -3.23 20.44 19.58
N PHE A 11 -3.57 20.12 20.83
CA PHE A 11 -4.17 18.84 21.18
C PHE A 11 -5.56 18.70 20.56
N ALA A 12 -6.38 19.74 20.61
CA ALA A 12 -7.72 19.75 20.00
C ALA A 12 -7.67 19.61 18.47
N TYR A 13 -6.66 20.16 17.80
CA TYR A 13 -6.47 19.97 16.37
C TYR A 13 -5.96 18.57 16.03
N PHE A 14 -5.06 17.99 16.83
CA PHE A 14 -4.52 16.65 16.57
C PHE A 14 -5.54 15.52 16.83
N TYR A 15 -6.34 15.64 17.89
CA TYR A 15 -7.41 14.68 18.22
C TYR A 15 -8.80 15.13 17.73
N GLY A 16 -8.87 16.20 16.94
CA GLY A 16 -10.10 16.65 16.31
C GLY A 16 -10.58 15.66 15.26
N GLY A 17 -11.90 15.60 15.03
CA GLY A 17 -12.48 14.65 14.07
C GLY A 17 -11.92 14.81 12.64
N THR A 18 -11.62 16.02 12.20
CA THR A 18 -11.13 16.29 10.83
C THR A 18 -9.71 15.78 10.59
N SER A 19 -8.79 15.96 11.54
CA SER A 19 -7.41 15.49 11.39
C SER A 19 -7.32 13.97 11.41
N LEU A 20 -8.15 13.29 12.21
CA LEU A 20 -8.28 11.84 12.19
C LEU A 20 -8.82 11.31 10.85
N LEU A 21 -9.84 11.95 10.28
CA LEU A 21 -10.38 11.57 8.98
C LEU A 21 -9.35 11.70 7.86
N ILE A 22 -8.58 12.80 7.84
CA ILE A 22 -7.49 12.99 6.86
C ILE A 22 -6.39 11.96 7.06
N LEU A 23 -5.96 11.73 8.31
CA LEU A 23 -4.91 10.76 8.63
C LEU A 23 -5.30 9.35 8.17
N VAL A 24 -6.52 8.91 8.50
CA VAL A 24 -7.02 7.61 8.05
C VAL A 24 -7.13 7.55 6.52
N GLY A 25 -7.63 8.61 5.88
CA GLY A 25 -7.73 8.69 4.42
C GLY A 25 -6.37 8.51 3.73
N VAL A 26 -5.34 9.23 4.19
CA VAL A 26 -3.97 9.11 3.65
C VAL A 26 -3.38 7.74 3.93
N VAL A 27 -3.54 7.18 5.14
CA VAL A 27 -3.03 5.84 5.46
C VAL A 27 -3.67 4.79 4.56
N LEU A 28 -4.99 4.83 4.35
CA LEU A 28 -5.67 3.89 3.44
C LEU A 28 -5.20 4.05 1.99
N ASP A 29 -5.00 5.28 1.51
CA ASP A 29 -4.46 5.54 0.17
C ASP A 29 -3.05 4.93 0.00
N THR A 30 -2.17 5.10 0.99
CA THR A 30 -0.83 4.50 0.97
C THR A 30 -0.83 2.98 1.03
N LEU A 31 -1.77 2.37 1.77
CA LEU A 31 -1.90 0.92 1.84
C LEU A 31 -2.32 0.34 0.48
N GLN A 32 -3.32 0.95 -0.18
CA GLN A 32 -3.75 0.56 -1.52
C GLN A 32 -2.61 0.68 -2.54
N GLN A 33 -1.80 1.75 -2.43
CA GLN A 33 -0.62 1.93 -3.27
C GLN A 33 0.39 0.79 -3.08
N ILE A 34 0.71 0.42 -1.83
CA ILE A 34 1.67 -0.66 -1.52
C ILE A 34 1.15 -2.03 -2.01
N GLU A 35 -0.14 -2.32 -1.83
CA GLU A 35 -0.75 -3.57 -2.31
C GLU A 35 -0.61 -3.73 -3.82
N SER A 36 -0.74 -2.65 -4.59
CA SER A 36 -0.54 -2.67 -6.05
C SER A 36 0.87 -3.13 -6.45
N TYR A 37 1.90 -2.76 -5.69
CA TYR A 37 3.28 -3.20 -5.91
C TYR A 37 3.50 -4.67 -5.53
N LEU A 38 2.82 -5.17 -4.50
CA LEU A 38 2.95 -6.55 -4.04
C LEU A 38 2.29 -7.55 -5.03
N LEU A 39 1.14 -7.19 -5.61
CA LEU A 39 0.46 -8.03 -6.60
C LEU A 39 1.32 -8.30 -7.84
N MET A 40 2.06 -7.29 -8.33
CA MET A 40 2.94 -7.44 -9.50
C MET A 40 4.13 -8.36 -9.22
N ARG A 41 4.66 -8.36 -7.99
CA ARG A 41 5.80 -9.21 -7.61
C ARG A 41 5.44 -10.70 -7.51
N HIS A 42 4.23 -11.01 -7.04
CA HIS A 42 3.72 -12.38 -7.05
C HIS A 42 3.42 -12.88 -8.48
N TYR A 43 2.95 -11.99 -9.37
CA TYR A 43 2.73 -12.32 -10.77
C TYR A 43 4.05 -12.64 -11.51
N GLU A 44 5.11 -11.85 -11.29
CA GLU A 44 6.44 -12.15 -11.86
C GLU A 44 7.05 -13.45 -11.34
N GLY A 45 6.88 -13.76 -10.05
CA GLY A 45 7.40 -14.99 -9.43
C GLY A 45 6.82 -16.26 -10.06
N MET A 46 5.52 -16.28 -10.34
CA MET A 46 4.86 -17.41 -11.00
C MET A 46 5.18 -17.46 -12.50
N MET A 47 5.21 -16.32 -13.20
CA MET A 47 5.53 -16.29 -14.63
C MET A 47 6.99 -16.65 -14.94
N LYS A 48 7.96 -16.31 -14.07
CA LYS A 48 9.37 -16.71 -14.24
C LYS A 48 9.62 -18.17 -13.87
N SER A 49 8.95 -18.70 -12.85
CA SER A 49 9.10 -20.11 -12.48
C SER A 49 8.50 -21.09 -13.50
N GLY A 50 7.59 -20.62 -14.37
CA GLY A 50 6.92 -21.43 -15.39
C GLY A 50 7.64 -21.59 -16.73
N ARG A 51 8.76 -20.89 -16.99
CA ARG A 51 9.55 -21.11 -18.23
C ARG A 51 10.38 -22.39 -18.10
N VAL A 52 9.72 -23.54 -18.20
CA VAL A 52 10.38 -24.80 -18.57
C VAL A 52 11.04 -24.57 -19.93
N LYS A 53 12.37 -24.50 -19.91
CA LYS A 53 13.26 -24.47 -21.06
C LYS A 53 13.20 -25.84 -21.77
N GLY A 54 12.05 -26.13 -22.37
CA GLY A 54 11.78 -27.38 -23.08
C GLY A 54 12.33 -27.34 -24.51
N ARG A 55 13.55 -27.86 -24.69
CA ARG A 55 14.06 -28.53 -25.90
C ARG A 55 13.55 -28.01 -27.25
N SER A 56 14.25 -27.05 -27.85
CA SER A 56 14.23 -26.80 -29.30
C SER A 56 15.53 -27.26 -29.97
N GLN A 57 16.12 -28.39 -29.53
CA GLN A 57 17.41 -28.89 -30.07
C GLN A 57 17.26 -30.04 -31.07
N PHE A 58 16.06 -30.40 -31.53
CA PHE A 58 15.88 -31.61 -32.36
C PHE A 58 14.98 -31.44 -33.60
N ALA A 59 14.92 -30.26 -34.20
CA ALA A 59 14.21 -30.07 -35.46
C ALA A 59 15.03 -29.22 -36.44
N ALA A 60 16.09 -29.82 -36.99
CA ALA A 60 16.63 -29.57 -38.34
C ALA A 60 17.91 -30.41 -38.50
N ALA A 61 17.73 -31.71 -38.77
CA ALA A 61 18.72 -32.55 -39.44
C ALA A 61 18.12 -32.94 -40.80
#